data_AF-A0A959VPE1-F1
#
_entry.id   AF-A0A959VPE1-F1
#
_cell.length_a   1.000
_cell.length_b   1.000
_cell.length_c   1.000
_cell.angle_alpha   90.00
_cell.angle_beta   90.00
_cell.angle_gamma   90.00
#
_symmetry.space_group_name_H-M   'P 1'
#
loop_
_entity.id
_entity.type
_entity.pdbx_description
1 polymer ?
#
loop_
_entity_poly.entity_id
_entity_poly.type
_entity_poly.pdbx_seq_one_letter_code
_entity_poly.pdbx_strand_id
1 'polypeptide(L)' 'MSTVSEELLDAGLAEVDPAVAEAINGELNRQRGTLEMIASENFVPRAVLEAAGSVLTNKYA' A
#
# COMPACT_ATOMS: atom_id res chain seq x y z
N MET A 1 5.27 7.42 25.87
CA MET A 1 5.60 7.54 24.44
C MET A 1 5.92 6.13 23.96
N SER A 2 5.07 5.59 23.10
CA SER A 2 5.08 4.17 22.72
C SER A 2 6.42 3.79 22.09
N THR A 3 7.06 2.75 22.62
CA THR A 3 8.26 2.12 22.07
C THR A 3 7.85 1.30 20.85
N VAL A 4 7.63 1.97 19.72
CA VAL A 4 7.73 1.25 18.44
C VAL A 4 9.19 0.85 18.31
N SER A 5 9.49 -0.44 18.19
CA SER A 5 10.87 -0.89 17.97
C SER A 5 11.38 -0.25 16.69
N GLU A 6 12.61 0.29 16.69
CA GLU A 6 13.24 0.86 15.49
C GLU A 6 13.24 -0.14 14.33
N GLU A 7 13.36 -1.43 14.63
CA GLU A 7 13.23 -2.54 13.66
C GLU A 7 11.88 -2.56 12.93
N LEU A 8 10.78 -2.17 13.58
CA LEU A 8 9.46 -2.14 12.95
C LEU A 8 9.32 -0.99 11.93
N LEU A 9 10.12 0.06 12.04
CA LEU A 9 10.03 1.23 11.16
C LEU A 9 10.58 0.93 9.75
N ASP A 10 11.55 0.01 9.66
CA ASP A 10 12.20 -0.37 8.41
C ASP A 10 11.72 -1.73 7.86
N ALA A 11 11.02 -2.51 8.67
CA ALA A 11 10.49 -3.82 8.26
C ALA A 11 9.45 -3.70 7.15
N GLY A 12 9.49 -4.62 6.19
CA GLY A 12 8.55 -4.66 5.09
C GLY A 12 7.15 -5.11 5.53
N LEU A 13 6.11 -4.66 4.82
CA LEU A 13 4.72 -5.02 5.15
C LEU A 13 4.49 -6.54 5.23
N ALA A 14 5.12 -7.34 4.36
CA ALA A 14 4.96 -8.80 4.38
C ALA A 14 5.60 -9.47 5.61
N GLU A 15 6.59 -8.82 6.23
CA GLU A 15 7.23 -9.28 7.46
C GLU A 15 6.40 -8.88 8.69
N VAL A 16 5.92 -7.63 8.70
CA VAL A 16 5.13 -7.07 9.80
C VAL A 16 3.70 -7.64 9.82
N ASP A 17 3.06 -7.74 8.66
CA ASP A 17 1.68 -8.22 8.48
C ASP A 17 1.53 -9.01 7.16
N PRO A 18 1.88 -10.31 7.17
CA PRO A 18 1.77 -11.17 5.99
C PRO A 18 0.32 -11.33 5.50
N ALA A 19 -0.67 -11.25 6.39
CA ALA A 19 -2.07 -11.41 6.02
C ALA A 19 -2.57 -10.22 5.18
N VAL A 20 -2.20 -8.99 5.55
CA VAL A 20 -2.51 -7.79 4.76
C VAL A 20 -1.75 -7.81 3.44
N ALA A 21 -0.47 -8.21 3.44
CA ALA A 21 0.31 -8.33 2.21
C ALA A 21 -0.31 -9.34 1.23
N GLU A 22 -0.81 -10.47 1.72
CA GLU A 22 -1.53 -11.47 0.92
C GLU A 22 -2.83 -10.88 0.35
N ALA A 23 -3.62 -10.18 1.17
CA ALA A 23 -4.87 -9.55 0.73
C ALA A 23 -4.63 -8.51 -0.39
N ILE A 24 -3.60 -7.67 -0.28
CA ILE A 24 -3.23 -6.69 -1.31
C ILE A 24 -2.84 -7.40 -2.62
N ASN A 25 -2.06 -8.47 -2.53
CA ASN A 25 -1.68 -9.25 -3.72
C ASN A 25 -2.89 -9.95 -4.36
N GLY A 26 -3.83 -10.45 -3.55
CA GLY A 26 -5.10 -10.99 -4.02
C GLY A 26 -5.90 -9.96 -4.82
N GLU A 27 -6.02 -8.73 -4.31
CA GLU A 27 -6.73 -7.66 -5.00
C GLU A 27 -6.01 -7.21 -6.29
N LEU A 28 -4.68 -7.12 -6.27
CA LEU A 28 -3.90 -6.86 -7.49
C LEU A 28 -4.18 -7.89 -8.58
N ASN A 29 -4.25 -9.18 -8.20
CA ASN A 29 -4.58 -10.25 -9.14
C ASN A 29 -6.02 -10.14 -9.65
N ARG A 30 -6.97 -9.78 -8.77
CA ARG A 30 -8.37 -9.54 -9.15
C ARG A 30 -8.46 -8.43 -10.21
N GLN A 31 -7.82 -7.29 -9.96
CA GLN A 31 -7.81 -6.14 -10.90
C GLN A 31 -7.17 -6.51 -12.25
N ARG A 32 -6.09 -7.30 -12.24
CA ARG A 32 -5.43 -7.77 -13.48
C ARG A 32 -6.25 -8.80 -14.25
N GLY A 33 -7.02 -9.63 -13.55
CA GLY A 33 -7.83 -10.70 -14.11
C GLY A 33 -9.25 -10.29 -14.51
N THR A 34 -9.66 -9.06 -14.20
CA THR A 34 -11.04 -8.58 -14.39
C THR A 34 -11.08 -7.41 -15.37
N LEU A 35 -12.08 -7.38 -16.25
CA LEU A 35 -12.39 -6.20 -17.03
C LEU A 35 -13.16 -5.21 -16.15
N GLU A 36 -12.50 -4.15 -15.70
CA GLU A 36 -13.15 -3.12 -14.89
C GLU A 36 -14.00 -2.19 -15.77
N MET A 37 -15.31 -2.14 -15.50
CA MET A 37 -16.29 -1.37 -16.29
C MET A 37 -16.96 -0.24 -15.49
N ILE A 38 -16.45 0.05 -14.29
CA ILE A 38 -16.96 1.12 -13.44
C ILE A 38 -16.33 2.43 -13.94
N ALA A 39 -17.15 3.31 -14.53
CA ALA A 39 -16.67 4.53 -15.18
C ALA A 39 -15.93 5.52 -14.26
N SER A 40 -16.16 5.45 -12.95
CA SER A 40 -15.50 6.29 -11.95
C SER A 40 -14.19 5.71 -11.41
N GLU A 41 -13.86 4.46 -11.72
CA GLU A 41 -12.64 3.80 -11.26
C GLU A 41 -11.52 3.91 -12.30
N ASN A 42 -10.27 3.87 -11.84
CA ASN A 42 -9.11 4.01 -12.70
C ASN A 42 -7.85 3.39 -12.07
N PHE A 43 -6.85 3.11 -12.90
CA PHE A 43 -5.53 2.65 -12.47
C PHE A 43 -4.55 3.82 -12.44
N VAL A 44 -4.04 4.14 -11.26
CA VAL A 44 -3.07 5.23 -11.09
C VAL A 44 -1.67 4.82 -11.57
N PRO A 45 -0.87 5.76 -12.13
CA PRO A 45 0.53 5.49 -12.44
C PRO A 45 1.34 5.13 -11.19
N ARG A 46 2.36 4.30 -11.36
CA ARG A 46 3.26 3.89 -10.26
C ARG A 46 3.88 5.07 -9.51
N ALA A 47 4.25 6.14 -10.21
CA ALA A 47 4.82 7.34 -9.59
C ALA A 47 3.86 8.01 -8.57
N VAL A 48 2.54 7.90 -8.79
CA VAL A 48 1.53 8.43 -7.85
C VAL A 48 1.47 7.56 -6.59
N LEU A 49 1.55 6.23 -6.72
CA LEU A 49 1.60 5.31 -5.58
C LEU A 49 2.86 5.52 -4.74
N GLU A 50 4.01 5.73 -5.38
CA GLU A 50 5.28 6.02 -4.71
C GLU A 50 5.22 7.33 -3.90
N ALA A 51 4.60 8.37 -4.47
CA ALA A 51 4.39 9.62 -3.76
C ALA A 51 3.41 9.46 -2.58
N ALA A 52 2.32 8.70 -2.76
CA ALA A 52 1.31 8.48 -1.73
C ALA A 52 1.86 7.72 -0.50
N GLY A 53 2.78 6.77 -0.71
CA GLY A 53 3.47 6.03 0.35
C GLY A 53 4.71 6.70 0.91
N SER A 54 4.96 7.98 0.61
CA SER A 54 6.18 8.68 1.01
C SER A 54 6.12 9.27 2.42
N VAL A 55 7.28 9.73 2.91
CA VAL A 55 7.44 10.41 4.20
C VAL A 55 6.60 11.69 4.36
N LEU A 56 5.97 12.19 3.30
CA LEU A 56 5.07 13.34 3.36
C LEU A 56 3.87 13.10 4.29
N THR A 57 3.45 11.85 4.50
CA THR A 57 2.37 11.50 5.43
C THR A 57 2.67 11.88 6.89
N ASN A 58 3.95 12.04 7.25
CA ASN A 58 4.37 12.38 8.61
C ASN A 58 4.15 13.85 8.96
N LYS A 59 3.87 14.71 7.97
CA LYS A 59 3.83 16.16 8.17
C LYS A 59 2.41 16.66 8.40
N TYR A 60 2.22 17.39 9.51
CA TYR A 60 1.07 18.28 9.70
C TYR A 60 1.44 19.67 9.16
N ALA A 61 0.74 20.15 8.14
CA ALA A 61 0.93 21.46 7.53
C ALA A 61 -0.42 22.14 7.32
#